data_AF-A0A537YIB3-F1
#
_entry.id   AF-A0A537YIB3-F1
#
_cell.length_a   1.000
_cell.length_b   1.000
_cell.length_c   1.000
_cell.angle_alpha   90.00
_cell.angle_beta   90.00
_cell.angle_gamma   90.00
#
_symmetry.space_group_name_H-M   'P 1'
#
loop_
_entity.id
_entity.type
_entity.pdbx_description
1 polymer ?
#
loop_
_entity_poly.entity_id
_entity_poly.type
_entity_poly.pdbx_seq_one_letter_code
_entity_poly.pdbx_strand_id
1 'polypeptide(L)'
;MIQAASVVGKEFGIGDVAALLPEQLSARTSSIVTALVRKELVRPDHGGARDAFRFRHILIRDAAYNALSKLQRAELHERFAIWLEETFPERLSEYEEIIGYHLEQAHGYRASLGPLDDAARAVGLRATDHLASAARRAQMRGDVSGSINLLERSLALAPTEWEGRAEALVRLYDQLYAAGEFARALEVSRSTAAWAHGNGDIATEWLMKIAGAVIEHAHTSSLAYSETRAIAEEAISIFERLGDKHGLTRAYYLLAWTNNGSGEYTALLENSLKAGDYAREMGAEMLEAGVLPLIYTALFWGATPTSEGLAILDRLMAREGRAIYLRNRHGLGKAMVLGMSGELEQSRSLFQTLLTELRDLGYSLSADQFDGFAHAQIEESVENWDTATALVRKACDTFQARGEEGLFSTLAGRLALLLYETGGLDEAQHYAQLSDEAANHDDIASQVAWRSARAEVLAARGEADEARRYADSAVKMADETEVLMWQCDAHMARGEVYRLLGQKTEAAEDFRRCVGLYDKKEAPLFAARARRKLAEVTG
;
A
#
# COMPACT_ATOMS: atom_id res chain seq x y z
N MET A 1 34.77 35.58 -4.62
CA MET A 1 33.78 35.36 -3.54
C MET A 1 32.36 35.21 -4.06
N ILE A 2 31.74 36.22 -4.70
CA ILE A 2 30.32 36.11 -5.16
C ILE A 2 30.10 34.90 -6.09
N GLN A 3 31.06 34.62 -6.99
CA GLN A 3 31.03 33.42 -7.83
C GLN A 3 31.07 32.12 -7.00
N ALA A 4 31.95 32.01 -6.00
CA ALA A 4 32.01 30.85 -5.11
C ALA A 4 30.72 30.67 -4.30
N ALA A 5 30.21 31.76 -3.71
CA ALA A 5 28.93 31.77 -3.00
C ALA A 5 27.75 31.37 -3.90
N SER A 6 27.80 31.72 -5.19
CA SER A 6 26.74 31.37 -6.14
C SER A 6 26.66 29.87 -6.43
N VAL A 7 27.78 29.15 -6.28
CA VAL A 7 27.85 27.69 -6.39
C VAL A 7 27.22 27.03 -5.17
N VAL A 8 27.51 27.51 -3.95
CA VAL A 8 26.94 26.98 -2.69
C VAL A 8 25.41 27.00 -2.72
N GLY A 9 24.80 28.12 -3.11
CA GLY A 9 23.34 28.20 -3.18
C GLY A 9 22.77 29.60 -3.09
N LYS A 10 21.47 29.69 -2.80
CA LYS A 10 20.79 30.96 -2.49
C LYS A 10 21.19 31.50 -1.12
N GLU A 11 21.53 30.59 -0.22
CA GLU A 11 21.97 30.81 1.15
C GLU A 11 23.34 30.13 1.32
N PHE A 12 24.23 30.75 2.11
CA PHE A 12 25.58 30.26 2.36
C PHE A 12 26.12 30.78 3.70
N GLY A 13 26.93 29.99 4.38
CA GLY A 13 27.73 30.40 5.53
C GLY A 13 29.12 30.91 5.13
N ILE A 14 29.82 31.51 6.11
CA ILE A 14 31.21 31.98 5.90
C ILE A 14 32.13 30.79 5.60
N GLY A 15 31.97 29.68 6.33
CA GLY A 15 32.76 28.45 6.14
C GLY A 15 32.61 27.88 4.73
N ASP A 16 31.38 27.80 4.25
CA ASP A 16 31.03 27.28 2.92
C ASP A 16 31.79 28.01 1.80
N VAL A 17 31.83 29.34 1.88
CA VAL A 17 32.50 30.16 0.87
C VAL A 17 34.01 30.16 1.06
N ALA A 18 34.49 30.13 2.30
CA ALA A 18 35.91 30.08 2.61
C ALA A 18 36.58 28.82 2.03
N ALA A 19 35.89 27.68 2.08
CA ALA A 19 36.33 26.42 1.47
C ALA A 19 36.48 26.51 -0.06
N LEU A 20 35.77 27.44 -0.69
CA LEU A 20 35.78 27.66 -2.13
C LEU A 20 36.66 28.83 -2.58
N LEU A 21 37.48 29.39 -1.70
CA LEU A 21 38.40 30.46 -2.04
C LEU A 21 39.86 29.98 -1.96
N PRO A 22 40.77 30.58 -2.76
CA PRO A 22 42.21 30.42 -2.53
C PRO A 22 42.58 30.76 -1.08
N GLU A 23 43.60 30.09 -0.55
CA GLU A 23 44.03 30.20 0.85
C GLU A 23 44.23 31.67 1.31
N GLN A 24 44.80 32.51 0.44
CA GLN A 24 45.04 33.93 0.72
C GLN A 24 43.76 34.74 0.91
N LEU A 25 42.65 34.30 0.32
CA LEU A 25 41.33 34.93 0.42
C LEU A 25 40.46 34.28 1.50
N SER A 26 40.67 32.99 1.78
CA SER A 26 39.93 32.23 2.79
C SER A 26 40.00 32.89 4.18
N ALA A 27 41.21 33.29 4.62
CA ALA A 27 41.42 34.00 5.89
C ALA A 27 40.71 35.37 5.97
N ARG A 28 40.34 35.96 4.83
CA ARG A 28 39.67 37.27 4.74
C ARG A 28 38.17 37.16 4.51
N THR A 29 37.61 35.95 4.42
CA THR A 29 36.21 35.70 3.99
C THR A 29 35.21 36.55 4.78
N SER A 30 35.29 36.57 6.12
CA SER A 30 34.38 37.38 6.95
C SER A 30 34.41 38.86 6.60
N SER A 31 35.60 39.45 6.39
CA SER A 31 35.76 40.85 6.01
C SER A 31 35.18 41.15 4.62
N ILE A 32 35.30 40.21 3.68
CA ILE A 32 34.76 40.35 2.33
C ILE A 32 33.23 40.25 2.38
N VAL A 33 32.67 39.32 3.17
CA VAL A 33 31.21 39.20 3.37
C VAL A 33 30.65 40.52 3.93
N THR A 34 31.28 41.12 4.95
CA THR A 34 30.84 42.42 5.48
C THR A 34 30.86 43.52 4.41
N ALA A 35 31.88 43.53 3.55
CA ALA A 35 31.93 44.48 2.43
C ALA A 35 30.82 44.24 1.39
N LEU A 36 30.46 42.98 1.12
CA LEU A 36 29.35 42.64 0.21
C LEU A 36 27.98 43.01 0.79
N VAL A 37 27.81 42.90 2.11
CA VAL A 37 26.61 43.39 2.82
C VAL A 37 26.50 44.90 2.67
N ARG A 38 27.60 45.64 2.90
CA ARG A 38 27.63 47.11 2.71
C ARG A 38 27.37 47.54 1.26
N LYS A 39 27.77 46.70 0.29
CA LYS A 39 27.49 46.90 -1.14
C LYS A 39 26.12 46.37 -1.57
N GLU A 40 25.29 45.93 -0.63
CA GLU A 40 23.92 45.48 -0.87
C GLU A 40 23.77 44.26 -1.79
N LEU A 41 24.85 43.49 -2.00
CA LEU A 41 24.85 42.32 -2.89
C LEU A 41 24.35 41.07 -2.17
N VAL A 42 24.61 40.98 -0.87
CA VAL A 42 24.16 39.92 0.02
C VAL A 42 23.61 40.53 1.31
N ARG A 43 22.79 39.79 2.05
CA ARG A 43 22.24 40.21 3.34
C ARG A 43 22.35 39.07 4.36
N PRO A 44 22.48 39.36 5.66
CA PRO A 44 22.35 38.34 6.70
C PRO A 44 21.00 37.63 6.59
N ASP A 45 20.99 36.32 6.82
CA ASP A 45 19.76 35.54 6.95
C ASP A 45 19.57 35.13 8.40
N HIS A 46 18.61 35.77 9.07
CA HIS A 46 18.30 35.53 10.49
C HIS A 46 17.36 34.33 10.69
N GLY A 47 16.87 33.72 9.60
CA GLY A 47 16.02 32.52 9.64
C GLY A 47 16.77 31.20 9.42
N GLY A 48 18.06 31.27 9.03
CA GLY A 48 18.90 30.10 8.76
C GLY A 48 19.79 29.67 9.94
N ALA A 49 20.79 28.81 9.66
CA ALA A 49 21.83 28.46 10.62
C ALA A 49 22.58 29.73 11.12
N ARG A 50 23.19 29.67 12.31
CA ARG A 50 23.98 30.80 12.83
C ARG A 50 25.03 31.23 11.78
N ASP A 51 25.10 32.53 11.52
CA ASP A 51 26.01 33.17 10.55
C ASP A 51 25.76 32.86 9.06
N ALA A 52 24.51 32.61 8.67
CA ALA A 52 24.09 32.47 7.28
C ALA A 52 23.88 33.83 6.57
N PHE A 53 24.18 33.85 5.27
CA PHE A 53 23.97 34.97 4.37
C PHE A 53 23.21 34.51 3.13
N ARG A 54 22.46 35.42 2.50
CA ARG A 54 21.76 35.16 1.24
C ARG A 54 21.97 36.28 0.24
N PHE A 55 21.88 35.95 -1.04
CA PHE A 55 21.87 36.97 -2.09
C PHE A 55 20.66 37.89 -1.94
N ARG A 56 20.85 39.21 -2.12
CA ARG A 56 19.74 40.16 -2.03
C ARG A 56 18.71 39.95 -3.14
N HIS A 57 19.17 39.61 -4.34
CA HIS A 57 18.35 39.26 -5.50
C HIS A 57 18.90 38.01 -6.19
N ILE A 58 18.01 37.12 -6.62
CA ILE A 58 18.40 35.88 -7.32
C ILE A 58 19.22 36.15 -8.59
N LEU A 59 18.93 37.25 -9.29
CA LEU A 59 19.67 37.66 -10.49
C LEU A 59 21.16 37.94 -10.22
N ILE A 60 21.53 38.38 -9.01
CA ILE A 60 22.94 38.59 -8.64
C ILE A 60 23.66 37.24 -8.55
N ARG A 61 23.01 36.24 -7.92
CA ARG A 61 23.52 34.86 -7.88
C ARG A 61 23.66 34.33 -9.29
N ASP A 62 22.60 34.42 -10.09
CA ASP A 62 22.58 33.82 -11.42
C ASP A 62 23.59 34.48 -12.35
N ALA A 63 23.77 35.81 -12.30
CA ALA A 63 24.81 36.51 -13.04
C ALA A 63 26.22 36.05 -12.61
N ALA A 64 26.47 35.91 -11.30
CA ALA A 64 27.76 35.46 -10.79
C ALA A 64 28.04 34.00 -11.17
N TYR A 65 27.04 33.12 -11.06
CA TYR A 65 27.15 31.72 -11.45
C TYR A 65 27.36 31.59 -12.96
N ASN A 66 26.64 32.38 -13.76
CA ASN A 66 26.74 32.37 -15.21
C ASN A 66 28.07 32.91 -15.74
N ALA A 67 28.75 33.76 -14.96
CA ALA A 67 30.10 34.24 -15.28
C ALA A 67 31.20 33.16 -15.13
N LEU A 68 30.91 32.03 -14.48
CA LEU A 68 31.84 30.90 -14.38
C LEU A 68 31.79 30.04 -15.64
N SER A 69 32.95 29.62 -16.14
CA SER A 69 33.04 28.56 -17.15
C SER A 69 32.52 27.23 -16.59
N LYS A 70 32.11 26.31 -17.47
CA LYS A 70 31.68 24.96 -17.08
C LYS A 70 32.75 24.22 -16.26
N LEU A 71 34.02 24.36 -16.62
CA LEU A 71 35.14 23.74 -15.89
C LEU A 71 35.23 24.29 -14.46
N GLN A 72 35.18 25.61 -14.30
CA GLN A 72 35.20 26.23 -12.97
C GLN A 72 33.97 25.84 -12.13
N ARG A 73 32.79 25.71 -12.75
CA ARG A 73 31.62 25.21 -12.03
C ARG A 73 31.83 23.77 -11.56
N ALA A 74 32.36 22.90 -12.43
CA ALA A 74 32.65 21.52 -12.05
C ALA A 74 33.60 21.43 -10.86
N GLU A 75 34.73 22.16 -10.91
CA GLU A 75 35.73 22.21 -9.84
C GLU A 75 35.14 22.76 -8.53
N LEU A 76 34.34 23.83 -8.60
CA LEU A 76 33.75 24.44 -7.41
C LEU A 76 32.68 23.56 -6.77
N HIS A 77 31.84 22.88 -7.58
CA HIS A 77 30.85 21.96 -7.08
C HIS A 77 31.50 20.73 -6.42
N GLU A 78 32.48 20.10 -7.06
CA GLU A 78 33.20 18.96 -6.49
C GLU A 78 33.93 19.34 -5.20
N ARG A 79 34.63 20.47 -5.19
CA ARG A 79 35.34 20.93 -3.99
C ARG A 79 34.39 21.22 -2.83
N PHE A 80 33.19 21.75 -3.11
CA PHE A 80 32.20 21.99 -2.06
C PHE A 80 31.68 20.67 -1.46
N ALA A 81 31.41 19.69 -2.31
CA ALA A 81 31.00 18.36 -1.87
C ALA A 81 32.08 17.69 -0.99
N ILE A 82 33.34 17.71 -1.42
CA ILE A 82 34.48 17.18 -0.64
C ILE A 82 34.59 17.90 0.71
N TRP A 83 34.47 19.22 0.73
CA TRP A 83 34.53 19.98 1.97
C TRP A 83 33.42 19.60 2.96
N LEU A 84 32.19 19.36 2.49
CA LEU A 84 31.08 18.90 3.32
C LEU A 84 31.36 17.52 3.92
N GLU A 85 31.90 16.59 3.12
CA GLU A 85 32.29 15.25 3.59
C GLU A 85 33.38 15.30 4.68
N GLU A 86 34.39 16.14 4.49
CA GLU A 86 35.53 16.26 5.42
C GLU A 86 35.17 17.04 6.69
N THR A 87 34.31 18.05 6.60
CA THR A 87 33.96 18.93 7.73
C THR A 87 32.89 18.32 8.62
N PHE A 88 31.97 17.54 8.05
CA PHE A 88 30.83 16.99 8.77
C PHE A 88 30.74 15.46 8.68
N PRO A 89 31.82 14.69 8.95
CA PRO A 89 31.81 13.23 8.78
C PRO A 89 30.77 12.54 9.67
N GLU A 90 30.58 13.03 10.90
CA GLU A 90 29.59 12.49 11.85
C GLU A 90 28.14 12.89 11.52
N ARG A 91 27.95 13.90 10.67
CA ARG A 91 26.63 14.43 10.26
C ARG A 91 26.42 14.29 8.75
N LEU A 92 27.17 13.39 8.10
CA LEU A 92 27.16 13.24 6.64
C LEU A 92 25.75 12.99 6.11
N SER A 93 24.96 12.20 6.84
CA SER A 93 23.56 11.89 6.56
C SER A 93 22.66 13.13 6.44
N GLU A 94 22.97 14.24 7.12
CA GLU A 94 22.23 15.49 7.00
C GLU A 94 22.53 16.23 5.69
N TYR A 95 23.68 15.96 5.07
CA TYR A 95 24.18 16.68 3.90
C TYR A 95 24.22 15.84 2.61
N GLU A 96 23.98 14.53 2.63
CA GLU A 96 24.17 13.70 1.42
C GLU A 96 23.34 14.15 0.21
N GLU A 97 22.13 14.70 0.40
CA GLU A 97 21.34 15.23 -0.72
C GLU A 97 22.06 16.43 -1.38
N ILE A 98 22.62 17.32 -0.56
CA ILE A 98 23.41 18.47 -1.01
C ILE A 98 24.69 17.98 -1.67
N ILE A 99 25.42 17.05 -1.04
CA ILE A 99 26.66 16.48 -1.58
C ILE A 99 26.39 15.81 -2.92
N GLY A 100 25.37 14.95 -3.00
CA GLY A 100 24.94 14.28 -4.22
C GLY A 100 24.55 15.25 -5.32
N TYR A 101 23.80 16.31 -5.01
CA TYR A 101 23.50 17.39 -5.96
C TYR A 101 24.76 18.07 -6.49
N HIS A 102 25.71 18.45 -5.61
CA HIS A 102 26.94 19.10 -6.04
C HIS A 102 27.81 18.17 -6.91
N LEU A 103 27.96 16.90 -6.55
CA LEU A 103 28.71 15.93 -7.34
C LEU A 103 28.02 15.65 -8.70
N GLU A 104 26.69 15.55 -8.74
CA GLU A 104 25.92 15.44 -10.00
C GLU A 104 26.19 16.63 -10.92
N GLN A 105 26.12 17.87 -10.40
CA GLN A 105 26.41 19.07 -11.20
C GLN A 105 27.85 19.05 -11.71
N ALA A 106 28.82 18.66 -10.87
CA ALA A 106 30.21 18.55 -11.27
C ALA A 106 30.41 17.52 -12.40
N HIS A 107 29.78 16.34 -12.26
CA HIS A 107 29.79 15.30 -13.28
C HIS A 107 29.15 15.79 -14.59
N GLY A 108 27.96 16.39 -14.54
CA GLY A 108 27.25 16.89 -15.70
C GLY A 108 28.02 17.97 -16.47
N TYR A 109 28.70 18.89 -15.76
CA TYR A 109 29.57 19.86 -16.42
C TYR A 109 30.77 19.20 -17.11
N ARG A 110 31.44 18.23 -16.46
CA ARG A 110 32.55 17.46 -17.07
C ARG A 110 32.10 16.68 -18.31
N ALA A 111 30.96 15.98 -18.24
CA ALA A 111 30.37 15.27 -19.38
C ALA A 111 30.08 16.20 -20.57
N SER A 112 29.68 17.45 -20.29
CA SER A 112 29.37 18.43 -21.33
C SER A 112 30.61 19.09 -21.98
N LEU A 113 31.81 18.83 -21.47
CA LEU A 113 33.08 19.37 -21.97
C LEU A 113 33.83 18.37 -22.86
N GLY A 114 33.45 17.09 -22.84
CA GLY A 114 34.06 16.04 -23.65
C GLY A 114 33.85 14.65 -23.04
N PRO A 115 34.49 13.60 -23.61
CA PRO A 115 34.48 12.27 -23.03
C PRO A 115 34.94 12.27 -21.56
N LEU A 116 34.24 11.51 -20.72
CA LEU A 116 34.57 11.41 -19.30
C LEU A 116 35.90 10.67 -19.11
N ASP A 117 36.78 11.22 -18.28
CA ASP A 117 37.95 10.54 -17.74
C ASP A 117 37.59 9.74 -16.47
N ASP A 118 38.57 9.04 -15.89
CA ASP A 118 38.35 8.24 -14.68
C ASP A 118 37.95 9.11 -13.48
N ALA A 119 38.48 10.33 -13.37
CA ALA A 119 38.13 11.25 -12.30
C ALA A 119 36.67 11.70 -12.40
N ALA A 120 36.19 12.02 -13.61
CA ALA A 120 34.80 12.40 -13.85
C ALA A 120 33.84 11.23 -13.60
N ARG A 121 34.24 9.99 -13.95
CA ARG A 121 33.49 8.77 -13.61
C ARG A 121 33.39 8.56 -12.10
N ALA A 122 34.49 8.74 -11.37
CA ALA A 122 34.51 8.61 -9.91
C ALA A 122 33.60 9.64 -9.21
N VAL A 123 33.54 10.88 -9.72
CA VAL A 123 32.58 11.90 -9.23
C VAL A 123 31.13 11.47 -9.47
N GLY A 124 30.84 10.89 -10.64
CA GLY A 124 29.52 10.36 -10.97
C GLY A 124 29.09 9.24 -10.01
N LEU A 125 29.97 8.27 -9.76
CA LEU A 125 29.71 7.17 -8.84
C LEU A 125 29.44 7.67 -7.41
N ARG A 126 30.24 8.62 -6.91
CA ARG A 126 29.99 9.24 -5.60
C ARG A 126 28.65 9.99 -5.55
N ALA A 127 28.27 10.67 -6.64
CA ALA A 127 26.95 11.31 -6.72
C ALA A 127 25.82 10.27 -6.63
N THR A 128 25.95 9.17 -7.38
CA THR A 128 25.01 8.04 -7.35
C THR A 128 24.81 7.51 -5.93
N ASP A 129 25.89 7.23 -5.20
CA ASP A 129 25.83 6.67 -3.84
C ASP A 129 25.16 7.63 -2.84
N HIS A 130 25.53 8.91 -2.87
CA HIS A 130 24.95 9.93 -2.00
C HIS A 130 23.46 10.17 -2.28
N LEU A 131 23.06 10.21 -3.56
CA LEU A 131 21.66 10.37 -3.94
C LEU A 131 20.81 9.15 -3.55
N ALA A 132 21.32 7.93 -3.76
CA ALA A 132 20.64 6.71 -3.33
C ALA A 132 20.47 6.65 -1.80
N SER A 133 21.51 7.06 -1.06
CA SER A 133 21.47 7.11 0.39
C SER A 133 20.53 8.20 0.93
N ALA A 134 20.49 9.38 0.29
CA ALA A 134 19.49 10.41 0.57
C ALA A 134 18.06 9.93 0.30
N ALA A 135 17.85 9.18 -0.80
CA ALA A 135 16.54 8.62 -1.13
C ALA A 135 16.03 7.63 -0.08
N ARG A 136 16.91 6.80 0.50
CA ARG A 136 16.56 5.91 1.63
C ARG A 136 16.07 6.70 2.83
N ARG A 137 16.68 7.84 3.14
CA ARG A 137 16.21 8.71 4.24
C ARG A 137 14.91 9.42 3.91
N ALA A 138 14.73 9.88 2.68
CA ALA A 138 13.45 10.44 2.23
C ALA A 138 12.31 9.41 2.44
N GLN A 139 12.55 8.16 2.02
CA GLN A 139 11.61 7.05 2.24
C GLN A 139 11.32 6.82 3.73
N MET A 140 12.33 6.77 4.59
CA MET A 140 12.13 6.60 6.04
C MET A 140 11.32 7.74 6.69
N ARG A 141 11.30 8.94 6.09
CA ARG A 141 10.48 10.07 6.54
C ARG A 141 9.10 10.14 5.86
N GLY A 142 8.78 9.22 4.95
CA GLY A 142 7.55 9.22 4.17
C GLY A 142 7.52 10.25 3.03
N ASP A 143 8.66 10.81 2.63
CA ASP A 143 8.77 11.70 1.47
C ASP A 143 8.90 10.89 0.18
N VAL A 144 7.74 10.41 -0.30
CA VAL A 144 7.63 9.54 -1.48
C VAL A 144 8.15 10.25 -2.74
N SER A 145 7.69 11.47 -3.01
CA SER A 145 8.09 12.22 -4.21
C SER A 145 9.57 12.60 -4.21
N GLY A 146 10.12 13.00 -3.06
CA GLY A 146 11.55 13.26 -2.91
C GLY A 146 12.38 12.00 -3.13
N SER A 147 11.95 10.86 -2.59
CA SER A 147 12.64 9.57 -2.78
C SER A 147 12.68 9.15 -4.25
N ILE A 148 11.55 9.25 -4.97
CA ILE A 148 11.48 8.97 -6.43
C ILE A 148 12.50 9.84 -7.19
N ASN A 149 12.48 11.16 -6.96
CA ASN A 149 13.37 12.08 -7.67
C ASN A 149 14.86 11.75 -7.45
N LEU A 150 15.23 11.43 -6.21
CA LEU A 150 16.62 11.10 -5.85
C LEU A 150 17.06 9.75 -6.44
N LEU A 151 16.20 8.73 -6.46
CA LEU A 151 16.48 7.44 -7.07
C LEU A 151 16.66 7.55 -8.58
N GLU A 152 15.79 8.29 -9.27
CA GLU A 152 15.90 8.50 -10.71
C GLU A 152 17.21 9.20 -11.10
N ARG A 153 17.59 10.25 -10.36
CA ARG A 153 18.86 10.96 -10.56
C ARG A 153 20.06 10.07 -10.26
N SER A 154 20.01 9.28 -9.20
CA SER A 154 21.06 8.30 -8.88
C SER A 154 21.24 7.28 -10.01
N LEU A 155 20.15 6.66 -10.48
CA LEU A 155 20.15 5.66 -11.54
C LEU A 155 20.55 6.21 -12.92
N ALA A 156 20.28 7.48 -13.19
CA ALA A 156 20.69 8.16 -14.42
C ALA A 156 22.21 8.40 -14.50
N LEU A 157 22.87 8.53 -13.34
CA LEU A 157 24.33 8.71 -13.22
C LEU A 157 25.08 7.37 -13.06
N ALA A 158 24.39 6.34 -12.58
CA ALA A 158 25.00 5.08 -12.18
C ALA A 158 25.67 4.36 -13.37
N PRO A 159 26.93 3.92 -13.24
CA PRO A 159 27.51 2.99 -14.21
C PRO A 159 26.73 1.66 -14.23
N THR A 160 26.80 0.92 -15.34
CA THR A 160 26.09 -0.36 -15.50
C THR A 160 26.44 -1.36 -14.39
N GLU A 161 27.69 -1.37 -13.95
CA GLU A 161 28.26 -2.26 -12.93
C GLU A 161 28.09 -1.74 -11.48
N TRP A 162 27.26 -0.72 -11.25
CA TRP A 162 27.05 -0.17 -9.91
C TRP A 162 26.32 -1.19 -9.02
N GLU A 163 26.98 -1.61 -7.95
CA GLU A 163 26.50 -2.63 -7.01
C GLU A 163 25.13 -2.28 -6.40
N GLY A 164 24.86 -1.00 -6.14
CA GLY A 164 23.58 -0.53 -5.58
C GLY A 164 22.39 -0.50 -6.55
N ARG A 165 22.59 -0.85 -7.83
CA ARG A 165 21.58 -0.69 -8.88
C ARG A 165 20.31 -1.49 -8.62
N ALA A 166 20.44 -2.76 -8.25
CA ALA A 166 19.29 -3.62 -7.95
C ALA A 166 18.46 -3.04 -6.79
N GLU A 167 19.11 -2.67 -5.68
CA GLU A 167 18.44 -2.07 -4.52
C GLU A 167 17.71 -0.78 -4.90
N ALA A 168 18.34 0.11 -5.67
CA ALA A 168 17.73 1.37 -6.06
C ALA A 168 16.51 1.18 -6.99
N LEU A 169 16.56 0.21 -7.91
CA LEU A 169 15.44 -0.12 -8.80
C LEU A 169 14.26 -0.71 -8.03
N VAL A 170 14.50 -1.63 -7.09
CA VAL A 170 13.46 -2.20 -6.21
C VAL A 170 12.82 -1.10 -5.36
N ARG A 171 13.61 -0.18 -4.79
CA ARG A 171 13.08 0.96 -4.03
C ARG A 171 12.30 1.93 -4.91
N LEU A 172 12.74 2.17 -6.14
CA LEU A 172 12.04 3.04 -7.08
C LEU A 172 10.66 2.46 -7.39
N TYR A 173 10.59 1.15 -7.65
CA TYR A 173 9.32 0.43 -7.77
C TYR A 173 8.43 0.66 -6.54
N ASP A 174 8.94 0.39 -5.33
CA ASP A 174 8.15 0.52 -4.09
C ASP A 174 7.60 1.94 -3.91
N GLN A 175 8.38 2.97 -4.24
CA GLN A 175 7.93 4.37 -4.13
C GLN A 175 6.94 4.77 -5.22
N LEU A 176 7.12 4.31 -6.47
CA LEU A 176 6.15 4.54 -7.54
C LEU A 176 4.81 3.86 -7.22
N TYR A 177 4.85 2.63 -6.70
CA TYR A 177 3.65 1.93 -6.25
C TYR A 177 2.95 2.69 -5.12
N ALA A 178 3.70 3.14 -4.11
CA ALA A 178 3.15 3.93 -2.99
C ALA A 178 2.56 5.27 -3.44
N ALA A 179 3.10 5.89 -4.50
CA ALA A 179 2.56 7.11 -5.10
C ALA A 179 1.31 6.87 -5.96
N GLY A 180 0.92 5.61 -6.20
CA GLY A 180 -0.17 5.25 -7.12
C GLY A 180 0.21 5.38 -8.60
N GLU A 181 1.50 5.53 -8.92
CA GLU A 181 2.01 5.65 -10.29
C GLU A 181 2.18 4.26 -10.94
N PHE A 182 1.10 3.48 -10.97
CA PHE A 182 1.11 2.06 -11.33
C PHE A 182 1.69 1.77 -12.73
N ALA A 183 1.42 2.61 -13.72
CA ALA A 183 1.98 2.45 -15.06
C ALA A 183 3.51 2.53 -15.07
N ARG A 184 4.08 3.51 -14.36
CA ARG A 184 5.54 3.65 -14.22
C ARG A 184 6.12 2.55 -13.35
N ALA A 185 5.45 2.17 -12.26
CA ALA A 185 5.86 1.06 -11.43
C ALA A 185 5.93 -0.26 -12.23
N LEU A 186 4.95 -0.51 -13.11
CA LEU A 186 4.94 -1.67 -14.00
C LEU A 186 6.07 -1.65 -15.04
N GLU A 187 6.38 -0.49 -15.61
CA GLU A 187 7.51 -0.33 -16.52
C GLU A 187 8.85 -0.60 -15.81
N VAL A 188 9.01 -0.06 -14.59
CA VAL A 188 10.20 -0.29 -13.76
C VAL A 188 10.32 -1.76 -13.37
N SER A 189 9.24 -2.43 -12.97
CA SER A 189 9.30 -3.86 -12.61
C SER A 189 9.70 -4.72 -13.81
N ARG A 190 9.08 -4.52 -14.99
CA ARG A 190 9.39 -5.28 -16.21
C ARG A 190 10.83 -5.05 -16.69
N SER A 191 11.27 -3.80 -16.77
CA SER A 191 12.63 -3.46 -17.21
C SER A 191 13.70 -3.93 -16.21
N THR A 192 13.43 -3.85 -14.90
CA THR A 192 14.33 -4.35 -13.86
C THR A 192 14.42 -5.86 -13.89
N ALA A 193 13.30 -6.57 -14.08
CA ALA A 193 13.30 -8.02 -14.24
C ALA A 193 14.14 -8.46 -15.45
N ALA A 194 13.98 -7.80 -16.60
CA ALA A 194 14.76 -8.08 -17.81
C ALA A 194 16.26 -7.77 -17.63
N TRP A 195 16.58 -6.66 -16.96
CA TRP A 195 17.97 -6.31 -16.62
C TRP A 195 18.59 -7.34 -15.67
N ALA A 196 17.89 -7.72 -14.59
CA ALA A 196 18.36 -8.68 -13.60
C ALA A 196 18.61 -10.06 -14.23
N HIS A 197 17.71 -10.50 -15.11
CA HIS A 197 17.89 -11.71 -15.91
C HIS A 197 19.19 -11.69 -16.72
N GLY A 198 19.44 -10.59 -17.44
CA GLY A 198 20.65 -10.43 -18.26
C GLY A 198 21.96 -10.41 -17.45
N ASN A 199 21.89 -10.09 -16.15
CA ASN A 199 23.03 -10.06 -15.23
C ASN A 199 23.12 -11.30 -14.33
N GLY A 200 22.19 -12.25 -14.45
CA GLY A 200 22.15 -13.45 -13.60
C GLY A 200 21.70 -13.19 -12.16
N ASP A 201 21.10 -12.03 -11.86
CA ASP A 201 20.52 -11.73 -10.55
C ASP A 201 19.10 -12.31 -10.46
N ILE A 202 19.05 -13.60 -10.14
CA ILE A 202 17.79 -14.37 -10.05
C ILE A 202 16.88 -13.80 -8.95
N ALA A 203 17.43 -13.30 -7.85
CA ALA A 203 16.63 -12.79 -6.73
C ALA A 203 15.85 -11.53 -7.15
N THR A 204 16.54 -10.55 -7.73
CA THR A 204 15.91 -9.31 -8.21
C THR A 204 14.97 -9.59 -9.38
N GLU A 205 15.31 -10.49 -10.30
CA GLU A 205 14.44 -10.89 -11.40
C GLU A 205 13.06 -11.34 -10.88
N TRP A 206 13.05 -12.28 -9.93
CA TRP A 206 11.81 -12.85 -9.41
C TRP A 206 11.05 -11.91 -8.47
N LEU A 207 11.76 -11.07 -7.70
CA LEU A 207 11.12 -10.01 -6.90
C LEU A 207 10.34 -9.05 -7.82
N MET A 208 10.92 -8.70 -8.97
CA MET A 208 10.29 -7.78 -9.92
C MET A 208 9.19 -8.44 -10.76
N LYS A 209 9.27 -9.75 -11.03
CA LYS A 209 8.15 -10.50 -11.62
C LYS A 209 6.93 -10.53 -10.68
N ILE A 210 7.14 -10.78 -9.38
CA ILE A 210 6.06 -10.71 -8.38
C ILE A 210 5.45 -9.30 -8.35
N ALA A 211 6.29 -8.28 -8.27
CA ALA A 211 5.87 -6.87 -8.28
C ALA A 211 5.03 -6.51 -9.52
N GLY A 212 5.47 -6.94 -10.71
CA GLY A 212 4.70 -6.78 -11.94
C GLY A 212 3.35 -7.48 -11.90
N ALA A 213 3.30 -8.73 -11.45
CA ALA A 213 2.08 -9.53 -11.37
C ALA A 213 1.02 -8.89 -10.44
N VAL A 214 1.44 -8.27 -9.32
CA VAL A 214 0.53 -7.51 -8.44
C VAL A 214 -0.17 -6.39 -9.20
N ILE A 215 0.57 -5.58 -9.95
CA ILE A 215 -0.01 -4.46 -10.71
C ILE A 215 -0.89 -4.97 -11.85
N GLU A 216 -0.38 -5.94 -12.62
CA GLU A 216 -1.06 -6.45 -13.81
C GLU A 216 -2.42 -7.06 -13.49
N HIS A 217 -2.51 -7.71 -12.32
CA HIS A 217 -3.75 -8.28 -11.85
C HIS A 217 -4.64 -7.21 -11.18
N ALA A 218 -4.14 -6.45 -10.20
CA ALA A 218 -4.96 -5.57 -9.37
C ALA A 218 -5.39 -4.26 -10.05
N HIS A 219 -4.64 -3.78 -11.04
CA HIS A 219 -4.85 -2.43 -11.61
C HIS A 219 -5.07 -2.39 -13.11
N THR A 220 -4.64 -3.41 -13.86
CA THR A 220 -4.87 -3.48 -15.30
C THR A 220 -5.75 -4.65 -15.74
N SER A 221 -6.11 -5.55 -14.81
CA SER A 221 -6.87 -6.78 -15.06
C SER A 221 -6.35 -7.57 -16.27
N SER A 222 -5.05 -7.52 -16.51
CA SER A 222 -4.40 -8.10 -17.68
C SER A 222 -3.82 -9.49 -17.43
N LEU A 223 -3.85 -9.95 -16.18
CA LEU A 223 -3.30 -11.23 -15.75
C LEU A 223 -4.37 -12.01 -14.98
N ALA A 224 -4.70 -13.22 -15.43
CA ALA A 224 -5.69 -14.06 -14.76
C ALA A 224 -5.15 -14.61 -13.43
N TYR A 225 -6.04 -14.95 -12.49
CA TYR A 225 -5.65 -15.57 -11.21
C TYR A 225 -4.76 -16.82 -11.37
N SER A 226 -5.04 -17.66 -12.37
CA SER A 226 -4.25 -18.87 -12.65
C SER A 226 -2.80 -18.57 -13.06
N GLU A 227 -2.59 -17.48 -13.81
CA GLU A 227 -1.26 -17.03 -14.23
C GLU A 227 -0.52 -16.39 -13.05
N THR A 228 -1.19 -15.54 -12.26
CA THR A 228 -0.64 -14.96 -11.03
C THR A 228 -0.21 -16.05 -10.04
N ARG A 229 -1.02 -17.11 -9.90
CA ARG A 229 -0.69 -18.28 -9.07
C ARG A 229 0.58 -18.98 -9.55
N ALA A 230 0.70 -19.25 -10.84
CA ALA A 230 1.87 -19.92 -11.40
C ALA A 230 3.16 -19.12 -11.15
N ILE A 231 3.11 -17.78 -11.28
CA ILE A 231 4.24 -16.90 -10.96
C ILE A 231 4.62 -17.02 -9.47
N ALA A 232 3.63 -17.00 -8.57
CA ALA A 232 3.88 -17.09 -7.14
C ALA A 232 4.50 -18.44 -6.74
N GLU A 233 3.99 -19.56 -7.28
CA GLU A 233 4.50 -20.90 -7.02
C GLU A 233 5.93 -21.10 -7.53
N GLU A 234 6.24 -20.64 -8.74
CA GLU A 234 7.60 -20.69 -9.28
C GLU A 234 8.55 -19.81 -8.44
N ALA A 235 8.12 -18.61 -8.07
CA ALA A 235 8.91 -17.72 -7.22
C ALA A 235 9.20 -18.33 -5.85
N ILE A 236 8.23 -19.01 -5.22
CA ILE A 236 8.45 -19.75 -3.97
C ILE A 236 9.58 -20.77 -4.15
N SER A 237 9.51 -21.61 -5.19
CA SER A 237 10.56 -22.62 -5.46
C SER A 237 11.95 -21.98 -5.65
N ILE A 238 12.01 -20.85 -6.35
CA ILE A 238 13.25 -20.10 -6.55
C ILE A 238 13.80 -19.57 -5.22
N PHE A 239 12.99 -18.87 -4.44
CA PHE A 239 13.46 -18.25 -3.19
C PHE A 239 13.74 -19.27 -2.09
N GLU A 240 13.08 -20.43 -2.10
CA GLU A 240 13.41 -21.56 -1.22
C GLU A 240 14.84 -22.06 -1.50
N ARG A 241 15.19 -22.23 -2.78
CA ARG A 241 16.54 -22.63 -3.20
C ARG A 241 17.60 -21.56 -2.86
N LEU A 242 17.23 -20.28 -2.93
CA LEU A 242 18.12 -19.17 -2.58
C LEU A 242 18.24 -18.94 -1.07
N GLY A 243 17.30 -19.45 -0.27
CA GLY A 243 17.20 -19.14 1.16
C GLY A 243 16.79 -17.68 1.42
N ASP A 244 16.16 -17.01 0.44
CA ASP A 244 15.79 -15.60 0.53
C ASP A 244 14.41 -15.43 1.19
N LYS A 245 14.42 -15.11 2.48
CA LYS A 245 13.20 -14.90 3.28
C LYS A 245 12.38 -13.69 2.83
N HIS A 246 13.02 -12.66 2.27
CA HIS A 246 12.29 -11.49 1.76
C HIS A 246 11.52 -11.87 0.50
N GLY A 247 12.18 -12.56 -0.43
CA GLY A 247 11.54 -13.17 -1.59
C GLY A 247 10.40 -14.11 -1.23
N LEU A 248 10.61 -15.02 -0.26
CA LEU A 248 9.57 -15.93 0.22
C LEU A 248 8.37 -15.20 0.82
N THR A 249 8.60 -14.13 1.60
CA THR A 249 7.52 -13.31 2.14
C THR A 249 6.65 -12.74 1.02
N ARG A 250 7.28 -12.16 -0.02
CA ARG A 250 6.57 -11.56 -1.17
C ARG A 250 5.86 -12.61 -2.02
N ALA A 251 6.46 -13.77 -2.24
CA ALA A 251 5.90 -14.84 -3.05
C ALA A 251 4.69 -15.51 -2.36
N TYR A 252 4.81 -15.85 -1.08
CA TYR A 252 3.68 -16.37 -0.30
C TYR A 252 2.57 -15.33 -0.12
N TYR A 253 2.90 -14.04 -0.01
CA TYR A 253 1.89 -12.97 -0.01
C TYR A 253 1.11 -12.93 -1.34
N LEU A 254 1.78 -13.01 -2.49
CA LEU A 254 1.11 -13.02 -3.80
C LEU A 254 0.21 -14.26 -3.97
N LEU A 255 0.69 -15.43 -3.53
CA LEU A 255 -0.09 -16.66 -3.57
C LEU A 255 -1.34 -16.55 -2.69
N ALA A 256 -1.17 -16.09 -1.44
CA ALA A 256 -2.26 -15.85 -0.51
C ALA A 256 -3.28 -14.85 -1.09
N TRP A 257 -2.80 -13.74 -1.66
CA TRP A 257 -3.65 -12.74 -2.31
C TRP A 257 -4.47 -13.34 -3.48
N THR A 258 -3.87 -14.25 -4.25
CA THR A 258 -4.57 -15.00 -5.31
C THR A 258 -5.62 -15.95 -4.73
N ASN A 259 -5.29 -16.67 -3.65
CA ASN A 259 -6.25 -17.54 -2.95
C ASN A 259 -7.46 -16.75 -2.42
N ASN A 260 -7.26 -15.51 -1.95
CA ASN A 260 -8.35 -14.63 -1.52
C ASN A 260 -9.34 -14.36 -2.66
N GLY A 261 -8.86 -13.95 -3.83
CA GLY A 261 -9.73 -13.66 -4.98
C GLY A 261 -10.48 -14.89 -5.50
N SER A 262 -9.84 -16.08 -5.44
CA SER A 262 -10.46 -17.35 -5.85
C SER A 262 -11.35 -18.00 -4.78
N GLY A 263 -11.47 -17.41 -3.59
CA GLY A 263 -12.29 -17.96 -2.50
C GLY A 263 -11.72 -19.21 -1.81
N GLU A 264 -10.41 -19.48 -1.93
CA GLU A 264 -9.70 -20.62 -1.32
C GLU A 264 -9.10 -20.22 0.05
N TYR A 265 -9.97 -20.02 1.04
CA TYR A 265 -9.61 -19.37 2.30
C TYR A 265 -8.75 -20.22 3.24
N THR A 266 -8.77 -21.55 3.10
CA THR A 266 -7.82 -22.43 3.83
C THR A 266 -6.40 -22.19 3.32
N ALA A 267 -6.19 -22.20 2.00
CA ALA A 267 -4.89 -21.90 1.40
C ALA A 267 -4.45 -20.46 1.66
N LEU A 268 -5.38 -19.49 1.64
CA LEU A 268 -5.13 -18.10 2.04
C LEU A 268 -4.54 -18.02 3.45
N LEU A 269 -5.14 -18.69 4.43
CA LEU A 269 -4.67 -18.68 5.81
C LEU A 269 -3.27 -19.30 5.92
N GLU A 270 -3.07 -20.47 5.33
CA GLU A 270 -1.78 -21.16 5.38
C GLU A 270 -0.65 -20.34 4.75
N ASN A 271 -0.88 -19.79 3.55
CA ASN A 271 0.14 -19.03 2.83
C ASN A 271 0.41 -17.66 3.47
N SER A 272 -0.62 -16.99 3.99
CA SER A 272 -0.43 -15.72 4.70
C SER A 272 0.28 -15.91 6.05
N LEU A 273 0.02 -17.01 6.77
CA LEU A 273 0.80 -17.34 7.98
C LEU A 273 2.28 -17.58 7.64
N LYS A 274 2.59 -18.34 6.58
CA LYS A 274 3.99 -18.53 6.12
C LYS A 274 4.67 -17.20 5.78
N ALA A 275 4.00 -16.33 5.02
CA ALA A 275 4.54 -15.00 4.71
C ALA A 275 4.80 -14.18 5.99
N GLY A 276 3.86 -14.20 6.93
CA GLY A 276 4.00 -13.52 8.22
C GLY A 276 5.15 -14.08 9.07
N ASP A 277 5.35 -15.38 9.07
CA ASP A 277 6.45 -16.05 9.77
C ASP A 277 7.81 -15.62 9.23
N TYR A 278 8.00 -15.61 7.90
CA TYR A 278 9.23 -15.12 7.28
C TYR A 278 9.49 -13.64 7.58
N ALA A 279 8.46 -12.78 7.46
CA ALA A 279 8.56 -11.36 7.81
C ALA A 279 9.01 -11.16 9.26
N ARG A 280 8.45 -11.94 10.17
CA ARG A 280 8.78 -11.91 11.60
C ARG A 280 10.19 -12.41 11.89
N GLU A 281 10.63 -13.48 11.25
CA GLU A 281 12.00 -14.01 11.39
C GLU A 281 13.06 -13.00 10.95
N MET A 282 12.74 -12.14 9.99
CA MET A 282 13.61 -11.04 9.55
C MET A 282 13.52 -9.78 10.43
N GLY A 283 12.55 -9.71 11.35
CA GLY A 283 12.24 -8.48 12.08
C GLY A 283 11.66 -7.37 11.21
N ALA A 284 11.06 -7.71 10.07
CA ALA A 284 10.50 -6.76 9.11
C ALA A 284 9.06 -6.38 9.48
N GLU A 285 8.89 -5.60 10.56
CA GLU A 285 7.58 -5.26 11.15
C GLU A 285 6.58 -4.67 10.14
N MET A 286 7.04 -3.86 9.16
CA MET A 286 6.17 -3.30 8.13
C MET A 286 5.67 -4.34 7.13
N LEU A 287 6.50 -5.33 6.76
CA LEU A 287 6.07 -6.44 5.92
C LEU A 287 5.08 -7.33 6.67
N GLU A 288 5.37 -7.63 7.94
CA GLU A 288 4.45 -8.38 8.81
C GLU A 288 3.09 -7.67 8.92
N ALA A 289 3.09 -6.37 9.17
CA ALA A 289 1.87 -5.56 9.24
C ALA A 289 1.08 -5.57 7.92
N GLY A 290 1.77 -5.68 6.78
CA GLY A 290 1.16 -5.79 5.45
C GLY A 290 0.54 -7.16 5.16
N VAL A 291 1.01 -8.23 5.80
CA VAL A 291 0.49 -9.60 5.63
C VAL A 291 -0.74 -9.85 6.52
N LEU A 292 -0.79 -9.28 7.72
CA LEU A 292 -1.90 -9.48 8.68
C LEU A 292 -3.31 -9.32 8.07
N PRO A 293 -3.59 -8.34 7.18
CA PRO A 293 -4.83 -8.25 6.42
C PRO A 293 -5.34 -9.56 5.82
N LEU A 294 -4.46 -10.34 5.19
CA LEU A 294 -4.83 -11.61 4.56
C LEU A 294 -5.14 -12.69 5.60
N ILE A 295 -4.41 -12.70 6.72
CA ILE A 295 -4.63 -13.64 7.81
C ILE A 295 -6.03 -13.44 8.41
N TYR A 296 -6.37 -12.24 8.88
CA TYR A 296 -7.68 -12.04 9.50
C TYR A 296 -8.83 -11.97 8.49
N THR A 297 -8.56 -11.75 7.21
CA THR A 297 -9.55 -11.99 6.13
C THR A 297 -9.91 -13.47 6.09
N ALA A 298 -8.92 -14.36 6.09
CA ALA A 298 -9.14 -15.80 6.14
C ALA A 298 -9.92 -16.22 7.40
N LEU A 299 -9.51 -15.68 8.56
CA LEU A 299 -10.14 -15.98 9.84
C LEU A 299 -11.54 -15.41 9.99
N PHE A 300 -11.92 -14.34 9.29
CA PHE A 300 -13.25 -13.76 9.39
C PHE A 300 -14.21 -14.44 8.41
N TRP A 301 -13.94 -14.44 7.11
CA TRP A 301 -14.90 -14.97 6.14
C TRP A 301 -14.77 -16.48 5.85
N GLY A 302 -13.62 -17.09 6.14
CA GLY A 302 -13.34 -18.51 5.87
C GLY A 302 -13.91 -19.48 6.90
N ALA A 303 -13.58 -20.77 6.77
CA ALA A 303 -14.17 -21.84 7.57
C ALA A 303 -13.58 -22.04 8.98
N THR A 304 -12.46 -21.38 9.31
CA THR A 304 -11.81 -21.52 10.63
C THR A 304 -12.74 -21.07 11.77
N PRO A 305 -13.00 -21.90 12.79
CA PRO A 305 -13.81 -21.52 13.96
C PRO A 305 -13.25 -20.29 14.69
N THR A 306 -14.12 -19.46 15.29
CA THR A 306 -13.67 -18.23 15.98
C THR A 306 -12.73 -18.51 17.15
N SER A 307 -12.92 -19.60 17.89
CA SER A 307 -11.99 -19.99 18.98
C SER A 307 -10.58 -20.28 18.48
N GLU A 308 -10.45 -21.01 17.37
CA GLU A 308 -9.16 -21.28 16.71
C GLU A 308 -8.55 -20.00 16.15
N GLY A 309 -9.36 -19.14 15.52
CA GLY A 309 -8.93 -17.85 15.01
C GLY A 309 -8.36 -16.93 16.10
N LEU A 310 -9.01 -16.84 17.26
CA LEU A 310 -8.49 -16.10 18.42
C LEU A 310 -7.17 -16.68 18.91
N ALA A 311 -7.04 -18.02 18.98
CA ALA A 311 -5.79 -18.67 19.38
C ALA A 311 -4.64 -18.43 18.37
N ILE A 312 -4.94 -18.28 17.08
CA ILE A 312 -3.95 -17.88 16.07
C ILE A 312 -3.52 -16.43 16.32
N LEU A 313 -4.47 -15.51 16.46
CA LEU A 313 -4.18 -14.08 16.65
C LEU A 313 -3.41 -13.82 17.96
N ASP A 314 -3.77 -14.49 19.06
CA ASP A 314 -3.08 -14.36 20.34
C ASP A 314 -1.63 -14.87 20.26
N ARG A 315 -1.37 -15.93 19.47
CA ARG A 315 0.01 -16.39 19.20
C ARG A 315 0.80 -15.35 18.40
N LEU A 316 0.18 -14.70 17.41
CA LEU A 316 0.82 -13.64 16.62
C LEU A 316 1.14 -12.40 17.48
N MET A 317 0.33 -12.11 18.51
CA MET A 317 0.53 -10.99 19.43
C MET A 317 1.48 -11.26 20.60
N ALA A 318 1.92 -12.51 20.80
CA ALA A 318 2.68 -12.91 22.01
C ALA A 318 4.06 -12.25 22.14
N ARG A 319 4.57 -11.59 21.10
CA ARG A 319 5.77 -10.74 21.15
C ARG A 319 5.37 -9.29 20.88
N GLU A 320 5.75 -8.39 21.78
CA GLU A 320 5.52 -6.95 21.61
C GLU A 320 6.26 -6.43 20.37
N GLY A 321 5.51 -6.13 19.31
CA GLY A 321 5.98 -5.34 18.19
C GLY A 321 6.22 -3.89 18.62
N ARG A 322 7.27 -3.25 18.10
CA ARG A 322 7.64 -1.86 18.48
C ARG A 322 6.87 -0.82 17.68
N ALA A 323 6.44 -1.14 16.45
CA ALA A 323 5.67 -0.24 15.61
C ALA A 323 4.19 -0.14 16.03
N ILE A 324 3.72 1.10 16.22
CA ILE A 324 2.31 1.43 16.48
C ILE A 324 1.40 0.85 15.39
N TYR A 325 1.83 0.92 14.13
CA TYR A 325 1.07 0.42 12.99
C TYR A 325 0.86 -1.11 13.04
N LEU A 326 1.90 -1.87 13.40
CA LEU A 326 1.81 -3.33 13.57
C LEU A 326 0.85 -3.70 14.71
N ARG A 327 0.98 -3.05 15.87
CA ARG A 327 0.07 -3.22 17.02
C ARG A 327 -1.39 -2.97 16.62
N ASN A 328 -1.63 -1.90 15.87
CA ASN A 328 -2.97 -1.54 15.41
C ASN A 328 -3.56 -2.64 14.49
N ARG A 329 -2.76 -3.14 13.53
CA ARG A 329 -3.15 -4.23 12.63
C ARG A 329 -3.50 -5.53 13.39
N HIS A 330 -2.75 -5.89 14.42
CA HIS A 330 -3.11 -7.02 15.29
C HIS A 330 -4.45 -6.81 16.00
N GLY A 331 -4.64 -5.62 16.58
CA GLY A 331 -5.87 -5.27 17.28
C GLY A 331 -7.12 -5.34 16.40
N LEU A 332 -7.00 -4.93 15.13
CA LEU A 332 -8.11 -4.99 14.17
C LEU A 332 -8.51 -6.43 13.84
N GLY A 333 -7.54 -7.32 13.61
CA GLY A 333 -7.82 -8.75 13.45
C GLY A 333 -8.54 -9.33 14.67
N LYS A 334 -8.14 -8.94 15.89
CA LYS A 334 -8.81 -9.36 17.12
C LYS A 334 -10.24 -8.82 17.22
N ALA A 335 -10.46 -7.54 16.88
CA ALA A 335 -11.79 -6.92 16.89
C ALA A 335 -12.78 -7.66 15.96
N MET A 336 -12.29 -8.04 14.77
CA MET A 336 -13.06 -8.82 13.79
C MET A 336 -13.51 -10.16 14.36
N VAL A 337 -12.58 -10.98 14.89
CA VAL A 337 -12.92 -12.32 15.38
C VAL A 337 -13.73 -12.28 16.69
N LEU A 338 -13.47 -11.31 17.58
CA LEU A 338 -14.29 -11.09 18.78
C LEU A 338 -15.75 -10.75 18.44
N GLY A 339 -15.96 -9.91 17.41
CA GLY A 339 -17.30 -9.57 16.94
C GLY A 339 -18.04 -10.81 16.44
N MET A 340 -17.34 -11.69 15.72
CA MET A 340 -17.92 -12.98 15.29
C MET A 340 -18.24 -13.91 16.45
N SER A 341 -17.35 -14.01 17.45
CA SER A 341 -17.53 -14.92 18.59
C SER A 341 -18.64 -14.48 19.57
N GLY A 342 -19.19 -13.28 19.39
CA GLY A 342 -20.26 -12.72 20.22
C GLY A 342 -19.82 -11.71 21.27
N GLU A 343 -18.52 -11.37 21.32
CA GLU A 343 -17.95 -10.38 22.25
C GLU A 343 -18.09 -8.95 21.68
N LEU A 344 -19.35 -8.54 21.46
CA LEU A 344 -19.71 -7.36 20.67
C LEU A 344 -19.17 -6.04 21.24
N GLU A 345 -19.31 -5.82 22.55
CA GLU A 345 -18.87 -4.59 23.20
C GLU A 345 -17.34 -4.42 23.11
N GLN A 346 -16.61 -5.53 23.26
CA GLN A 346 -15.16 -5.53 23.12
C GLN A 346 -14.74 -5.23 21.67
N SER A 347 -15.41 -5.87 20.71
CA SER A 347 -15.21 -5.63 19.27
C SER A 347 -15.43 -4.15 18.89
N ARG A 348 -16.56 -3.56 19.30
CA ARG A 348 -16.89 -2.14 19.05
C ARG A 348 -15.87 -1.18 19.65
N SER A 349 -15.47 -1.41 20.90
CA SER A 349 -14.46 -0.59 21.58
C SER A 349 -13.11 -0.61 20.85
N LEU A 350 -12.69 -1.78 20.37
CA LEU A 350 -11.48 -1.92 19.58
C LEU A 350 -11.58 -1.22 18.23
N PHE A 351 -12.66 -1.44 17.46
CA PHE A 351 -12.85 -0.74 16.18
C PHE A 351 -12.84 0.77 16.35
N GLN A 352 -13.59 1.31 17.32
CA GLN A 352 -13.64 2.74 17.58
C GLN A 352 -12.25 3.33 17.85
N THR A 353 -11.48 2.68 18.72
CA THR A 353 -10.13 3.15 19.10
C THR A 353 -9.15 3.02 17.93
N LEU A 354 -9.07 1.83 17.33
CA LEU A 354 -8.03 1.50 16.35
C LEU A 354 -8.24 2.18 15.00
N LEU A 355 -9.49 2.35 14.55
CA LEU A 355 -9.78 3.04 13.30
C LEU A 355 -9.56 4.55 13.43
N THR A 356 -9.76 5.13 14.62
CA THR A 356 -9.39 6.52 14.90
C THR A 356 -7.87 6.67 14.83
N GLU A 357 -7.11 5.80 15.50
CA GLU A 357 -5.65 5.80 15.42
C GLU A 357 -5.12 5.65 13.98
N LEU A 358 -5.72 4.77 13.16
CA LEU A 358 -5.32 4.63 11.75
C LEU A 358 -5.53 5.92 10.96
N ARG A 359 -6.65 6.61 11.19
CA ARG A 359 -6.94 7.89 10.52
C ARG A 359 -5.94 8.97 10.93
N ASP A 360 -5.60 9.06 12.21
CA ASP A 360 -4.61 10.01 12.72
C ASP A 360 -3.21 9.73 12.16
N LEU A 361 -2.90 8.46 11.86
CA LEU A 361 -1.67 8.03 11.20
C LEU A 361 -1.68 8.21 9.67
N GLY A 362 -2.76 8.75 9.09
CA GLY A 362 -2.89 8.97 7.63
C GLY A 362 -3.40 7.76 6.84
N TYR A 363 -3.78 6.66 7.49
CA TYR A 363 -4.31 5.44 6.84
C TYR A 363 -5.85 5.45 6.74
N SER A 364 -6.45 6.59 6.40
CA SER A 364 -7.92 6.74 6.36
C SER A 364 -8.60 5.78 5.39
N LEU A 365 -7.97 5.50 4.25
CA LEU A 365 -8.51 4.54 3.27
C LEU A 365 -8.63 3.13 3.86
N SER A 366 -7.58 2.69 4.57
CA SER A 366 -7.60 1.40 5.25
C SER A 366 -8.63 1.38 6.37
N ALA A 367 -8.81 2.49 7.09
CA ALA A 367 -9.81 2.57 8.15
C ALA A 367 -11.25 2.46 7.60
N ASP A 368 -11.55 3.16 6.50
CA ASP A 368 -12.86 3.10 5.84
C ASP A 368 -13.13 1.71 5.22
N GLN A 369 -12.09 0.99 4.79
CA GLN A 369 -12.21 -0.41 4.38
C GLN A 369 -12.71 -1.29 5.55
N PHE A 370 -12.11 -1.20 6.74
CA PHE A 370 -12.58 -1.98 7.89
C PHE A 370 -14.00 -1.65 8.31
N ASP A 371 -14.34 -0.35 8.30
CA ASP A 371 -15.69 0.12 8.63
C ASP A 371 -16.73 -0.46 7.66
N GLY A 372 -16.49 -0.33 6.35
CA GLY A 372 -17.42 -0.79 5.32
C GLY A 372 -17.56 -2.30 5.20
N PHE A 373 -16.54 -3.07 5.57
CA PHE A 373 -16.57 -4.54 5.47
C PHE A 373 -16.90 -5.20 6.81
N ALA A 374 -15.88 -5.46 7.62
CA ALA A 374 -16.02 -6.35 8.78
C ALA A 374 -16.84 -5.71 9.91
N HIS A 375 -16.64 -4.42 10.20
CA HIS A 375 -17.38 -3.72 11.26
C HIS A 375 -18.88 -3.65 10.90
N ALA A 376 -19.23 -3.22 9.69
CA ALA A 376 -20.61 -3.21 9.22
C ALA A 376 -21.26 -4.60 9.27
N GLN A 377 -20.55 -5.67 8.89
CA GLN A 377 -21.10 -7.02 8.92
C GLN A 377 -21.30 -7.57 10.35
N ILE A 378 -20.51 -7.11 11.33
CA ILE A 378 -20.75 -7.39 12.75
C ILE A 378 -22.00 -6.66 13.24
N GLU A 379 -22.18 -5.38 12.88
CA GLU A 379 -23.39 -4.62 13.22
C GLU A 379 -24.66 -5.22 12.59
N GLU A 380 -24.54 -5.72 11.36
CA GLU A 380 -25.61 -6.45 10.67
C GLU A 380 -26.02 -7.72 11.42
N SER A 381 -25.07 -8.46 12.02
CA SER A 381 -25.37 -9.71 12.74
C SER A 381 -26.32 -9.51 13.93
N VAL A 382 -26.38 -8.30 14.46
CA VAL A 382 -27.28 -7.87 15.55
C VAL A 382 -28.39 -6.95 15.08
N GLU A 383 -28.64 -6.89 13.77
CA GLU A 383 -29.71 -6.12 13.14
C GLU A 383 -29.63 -4.60 13.44
N ASN A 384 -28.41 -4.07 13.66
CA ASN A 384 -28.18 -2.62 13.76
C ASN A 384 -28.05 -2.01 12.36
N TRP A 385 -29.15 -2.06 11.61
CA TRP A 385 -29.20 -1.72 10.18
C TRP A 385 -28.75 -0.29 9.88
N ASP A 386 -29.13 0.67 10.72
CA ASP A 386 -28.77 2.07 10.55
C ASP A 386 -27.25 2.27 10.60
N THR A 387 -26.59 1.64 11.57
CA THR A 387 -25.14 1.74 11.73
C THR A 387 -24.43 1.00 10.60
N ALA A 388 -24.84 -0.23 10.29
CA ALA A 388 -24.27 -1.00 9.19
C ALA A 388 -24.38 -0.23 7.86
N THR A 389 -25.58 0.25 7.52
CA THR A 389 -25.84 1.00 6.28
C THR A 389 -25.00 2.28 6.20
N ALA A 390 -24.89 3.04 7.30
CA ALA A 390 -24.10 4.26 7.33
C ALA A 390 -22.59 3.99 7.10
N LEU A 391 -22.06 2.93 7.69
CA LEU A 391 -20.66 2.53 7.52
C LEU A 391 -20.37 2.11 6.07
N VAL A 392 -21.20 1.22 5.49
CA VAL A 392 -21.03 0.75 4.11
C VAL A 392 -21.18 1.90 3.12
N ARG A 393 -22.18 2.78 3.31
CA ARG A 393 -22.41 3.93 2.41
C ARG A 393 -21.24 4.90 2.41
N LYS A 394 -20.73 5.27 3.59
CA LYS A 394 -19.54 6.12 3.69
C LYS A 394 -18.34 5.49 2.97
N ALA A 395 -18.14 4.18 3.12
CA ALA A 395 -17.06 3.47 2.44
C ALA A 395 -17.25 3.47 0.91
N CYS A 396 -18.47 3.25 0.41
CA CYS A 396 -18.79 3.35 -1.02
C CYS A 396 -18.43 4.74 -1.56
N ASP A 397 -18.87 5.82 -0.90
CA ASP A 397 -18.58 7.19 -1.30
C ASP A 397 -17.06 7.45 -1.36
N THR A 398 -16.32 6.98 -0.35
CA THR A 398 -14.85 7.09 -0.26
C THR A 398 -14.13 6.41 -1.43
N PHE A 399 -14.53 5.18 -1.79
CA PHE A 399 -13.87 4.40 -2.84
C PHE A 399 -14.28 4.86 -4.24
N GLN A 400 -15.56 5.19 -4.44
CA GLN A 400 -16.05 5.75 -5.71
C GLN A 400 -15.36 7.08 -6.03
N ALA A 401 -15.23 7.99 -5.05
CA ALA A 401 -14.55 9.27 -5.25
C ALA A 401 -13.06 9.14 -5.62
N ARG A 402 -12.46 7.97 -5.37
CA ARG A 402 -11.05 7.66 -5.66
C ARG A 402 -10.85 6.82 -6.91
N GLY A 403 -11.93 6.40 -7.58
CA GLY A 403 -11.85 5.47 -8.71
C GLY A 403 -11.35 4.08 -8.32
N GLU A 404 -11.52 3.67 -7.06
CA GLU A 404 -11.21 2.32 -6.59
C GLU A 404 -12.44 1.45 -6.88
N GLU A 405 -12.44 0.75 -8.02
CA GLU A 405 -13.62 0.04 -8.52
C GLU A 405 -13.82 -1.33 -7.86
N GLY A 406 -12.75 -2.03 -7.45
CA GLY A 406 -12.83 -3.40 -6.91
C GLY A 406 -13.43 -3.48 -5.49
N LEU A 407 -13.02 -2.59 -4.58
CA LEU A 407 -13.63 -2.49 -3.25
C LEU A 407 -15.03 -1.89 -3.35
N PHE A 408 -15.22 -0.92 -4.26
CA PHE A 408 -16.52 -0.29 -4.50
C PHE A 408 -17.56 -1.31 -4.98
N SER A 409 -17.24 -2.15 -5.97
CA SER A 409 -18.19 -3.14 -6.51
C SER A 409 -18.72 -4.07 -5.42
N THR A 410 -17.84 -4.56 -4.54
CA THR A 410 -18.24 -5.46 -3.45
C THR A 410 -19.10 -4.73 -2.42
N LEU A 411 -18.69 -3.52 -2.01
CA LEU A 411 -19.44 -2.73 -1.02
C LEU A 411 -20.78 -2.24 -1.54
N ALA A 412 -20.90 -1.90 -2.83
CA ALA A 412 -22.15 -1.53 -3.47
C ALA A 412 -23.16 -2.70 -3.43
N GLY A 413 -22.71 -3.92 -3.73
CA GLY A 413 -23.56 -5.11 -3.64
C GLY A 413 -24.03 -5.38 -2.20
N ARG A 414 -23.13 -5.20 -1.22
CA ARG A 414 -23.45 -5.32 0.20
C ARG A 414 -24.39 -4.22 0.69
N LEU A 415 -24.20 -2.98 0.23
CA LEU A 415 -25.10 -1.86 0.52
C LEU A 415 -26.50 -2.12 -0.03
N ALA A 416 -26.60 -2.73 -1.21
CA ALA A 416 -27.89 -3.12 -1.79
C ALA A 416 -28.67 -4.11 -0.89
N LEU A 417 -27.99 -5.12 -0.32
CA LEU A 417 -28.59 -6.04 0.64
C LEU A 417 -29.08 -5.33 1.91
N LEU A 418 -28.28 -4.41 2.47
CA LEU A 418 -28.68 -3.63 3.65
C LEU A 418 -29.85 -2.68 3.36
N LEU A 419 -29.89 -2.08 2.18
CA LEU A 419 -30.97 -1.21 1.76
C LEU A 419 -32.28 -1.97 1.52
N TYR A 420 -32.19 -3.21 1.07
CA TYR A 420 -33.36 -4.11 1.00
C TYR A 420 -33.94 -4.35 2.40
N GLU A 421 -33.12 -4.71 3.39
CA GLU A 421 -33.56 -4.97 4.77
C GLU A 421 -34.18 -3.73 5.45
N THR A 422 -33.73 -2.52 5.09
CA THR A 422 -34.30 -1.25 5.59
C THR A 422 -35.50 -0.75 4.79
N GLY A 423 -35.97 -1.50 3.78
CA GLY A 423 -37.16 -1.23 2.98
C GLY A 423 -36.95 -0.31 1.77
N GLY A 424 -35.71 0.07 1.46
CA GLY A 424 -35.34 0.95 0.34
C GLY A 424 -35.18 0.19 -0.99
N LEU A 425 -36.26 -0.39 -1.53
CA LEU A 425 -36.20 -1.26 -2.73
C LEU A 425 -35.57 -0.58 -3.97
N ASP A 426 -35.88 0.69 -4.23
CA ASP A 426 -35.35 1.40 -5.39
C ASP A 426 -33.86 1.73 -5.25
N GLU A 427 -33.41 2.10 -4.04
CA GLU A 427 -31.99 2.29 -3.77
C GLU A 427 -31.23 0.96 -3.78
N ALA A 428 -31.83 -0.11 -3.24
CA ALA A 428 -31.26 -1.46 -3.31
C ALA A 428 -31.03 -1.89 -4.76
N GLN A 429 -32.03 -1.70 -5.63
CA GLN A 429 -31.89 -1.96 -7.07
C GLN A 429 -30.76 -1.12 -7.69
N HIS A 430 -30.67 0.16 -7.33
CA HIS A 430 -29.66 1.06 -7.86
C HIS A 430 -28.24 0.60 -7.49
N TYR A 431 -27.98 0.29 -6.23
CA TYR A 431 -26.66 -0.17 -5.80
C TYR A 431 -26.33 -1.57 -6.30
N ALA A 432 -27.31 -2.47 -6.45
CA ALA A 432 -27.10 -3.76 -7.10
C ALA A 432 -26.69 -3.59 -8.57
N GLN A 433 -27.26 -2.60 -9.28
CA GLN A 433 -26.85 -2.26 -10.64
C GLN A 433 -25.43 -1.68 -10.70
N LEU A 434 -25.09 -0.76 -9.80
CA LEU A 434 -23.72 -0.19 -9.73
C LEU A 434 -22.67 -1.26 -9.43
N SER A 435 -22.99 -2.21 -8.56
CA SER A 435 -22.12 -3.35 -8.26
C SER A 435 -21.92 -4.24 -9.48
N ASP A 436 -22.99 -4.59 -10.21
CA ASP A 436 -22.94 -5.37 -11.46
C ASP A 436 -22.09 -4.68 -12.54
N GLU A 437 -22.24 -3.36 -12.70
CA GLU A 437 -21.48 -2.57 -13.68
C GLU A 437 -19.99 -2.46 -13.35
N ALA A 438 -19.64 -2.41 -12.06
CA ALA A 438 -18.25 -2.26 -11.61
C ALA A 438 -17.52 -3.60 -11.39
N ALA A 439 -18.24 -4.71 -11.21
CA ALA A 439 -17.65 -6.00 -10.86
C ALA A 439 -16.99 -6.69 -12.06
N ASN A 440 -15.75 -7.14 -11.89
CA ASN A 440 -15.14 -8.09 -12.82
C ASN A 440 -15.85 -9.45 -12.76
N HIS A 441 -15.80 -10.21 -13.86
CA HIS A 441 -16.47 -11.51 -13.97
C HIS A 441 -15.91 -12.55 -12.97
N ASP A 442 -14.63 -12.46 -12.64
CA ASP A 442 -13.92 -13.34 -11.72
C ASP A 442 -13.96 -12.87 -10.25
N ASP A 443 -14.54 -11.70 -9.96
CA ASP A 443 -14.78 -11.23 -8.59
C ASP A 443 -16.03 -11.91 -7.99
N ILE A 444 -15.84 -13.11 -7.43
CA ILE A 444 -16.94 -13.91 -6.89
C ILE A 444 -17.71 -13.15 -5.78
N ALA A 445 -17.03 -12.35 -4.96
CA ALA A 445 -17.64 -11.64 -3.83
C ALA A 445 -18.70 -10.64 -4.32
N SER A 446 -18.32 -9.78 -5.27
CA SER A 446 -19.26 -8.83 -5.89
C SER A 446 -20.36 -9.56 -6.64
N GLN A 447 -20.01 -10.59 -7.43
CA GLN A 447 -20.95 -11.36 -8.25
C GLN A 447 -22.04 -12.05 -7.40
N VAL A 448 -21.69 -12.56 -6.21
CA VAL A 448 -22.66 -13.10 -5.25
C VAL A 448 -23.52 -11.98 -4.66
N ALA A 449 -22.90 -10.90 -4.17
CA ALA A 449 -23.62 -9.84 -3.45
C ALA A 449 -24.70 -9.16 -4.30
N TRP A 450 -24.37 -8.72 -5.53
CA TRP A 450 -25.35 -8.02 -6.36
C TRP A 450 -26.47 -8.93 -6.87
N ARG A 451 -26.18 -10.21 -7.15
CA ARG A 451 -27.21 -11.19 -7.57
C ARG A 451 -28.18 -11.48 -6.45
N SER A 452 -27.68 -11.64 -5.23
CA SER A 452 -28.51 -11.82 -4.04
C SER A 452 -29.45 -10.63 -3.83
N ALA A 453 -28.94 -9.40 -3.86
CA ALA A 453 -29.77 -8.21 -3.70
C ALA A 453 -30.80 -8.05 -4.83
N ARG A 454 -30.39 -8.28 -6.09
CA ARG A 454 -31.28 -8.22 -7.25
C ARG A 454 -32.39 -9.27 -7.15
N ALA A 455 -32.07 -10.49 -6.68
CA ALA A 455 -33.04 -11.55 -6.50
C ALA A 455 -34.11 -11.19 -5.45
N GLU A 456 -33.71 -10.64 -4.31
CA GLU A 456 -34.64 -10.20 -3.26
C GLU A 456 -35.55 -9.06 -3.73
N VAL A 457 -35.00 -8.05 -4.41
CA VAL A 457 -35.78 -6.94 -4.99
C VAL A 457 -36.80 -7.45 -6.01
N LEU A 458 -36.39 -8.35 -6.91
CA LEU A 458 -37.29 -8.95 -7.91
C LEU A 458 -38.41 -9.77 -7.26
N ALA A 459 -38.09 -10.56 -6.23
CA ALA A 459 -39.09 -11.32 -5.48
C ALA A 459 -40.09 -10.39 -4.78
N ALA A 460 -39.62 -9.31 -4.16
CA ALA A 460 -40.49 -8.31 -3.52
C ALA A 460 -41.40 -7.59 -4.53
N ARG A 461 -40.98 -7.48 -5.79
CA ARG A 461 -41.79 -6.93 -6.90
C ARG A 461 -42.70 -7.97 -7.59
N GLY A 462 -42.63 -9.24 -7.20
CA GLY A 462 -43.44 -10.32 -7.77
C GLY A 462 -42.87 -10.95 -9.05
N GLU A 463 -41.62 -10.65 -9.41
CA GLU A 463 -40.94 -11.19 -10.59
C GLU A 463 -40.29 -12.55 -10.29
N ALA A 464 -41.13 -13.56 -10.04
CA ALA A 464 -40.73 -14.84 -9.43
C ALA A 464 -39.64 -15.62 -10.20
N ASP A 465 -39.76 -15.76 -11.52
CA ASP A 465 -38.85 -16.60 -12.32
C ASP A 465 -37.45 -16.00 -12.39
N GLU A 466 -37.35 -14.68 -12.58
CA GLU A 466 -36.08 -13.97 -12.61
C GLU A 466 -35.43 -13.90 -11.22
N ALA A 467 -36.24 -13.72 -10.16
CA ALA A 467 -35.75 -13.77 -8.79
C ALA A 467 -35.08 -15.12 -8.46
N ARG A 468 -35.72 -16.24 -8.81
CA ARG A 468 -35.13 -17.58 -8.63
C ARG A 468 -33.85 -17.75 -9.44
N ARG A 469 -33.84 -17.31 -10.71
CA ARG A 469 -32.67 -17.42 -11.58
C ARG A 469 -31.45 -16.72 -10.98
N TYR A 470 -31.62 -15.51 -10.47
CA TYR A 470 -30.52 -14.77 -9.82
C TYR A 470 -30.10 -15.40 -8.49
N ALA A 471 -31.06 -15.82 -7.65
CA ALA A 471 -30.77 -16.44 -6.36
C ALA A 471 -30.02 -17.78 -6.50
N ASP A 472 -30.45 -18.64 -7.43
CA ASP A 472 -29.78 -19.91 -7.71
C ASP A 472 -28.37 -19.71 -8.28
N SER A 473 -28.20 -18.70 -9.12
CA SER A 473 -26.88 -18.32 -9.62
C SER A 473 -25.97 -17.85 -8.48
N ALA A 474 -26.46 -17.04 -7.54
CA ALA A 474 -25.68 -16.57 -6.40
C ALA A 474 -25.26 -17.72 -5.48
N VAL A 475 -26.20 -18.62 -5.12
CA VAL A 475 -25.90 -19.79 -4.29
C VAL A 475 -24.90 -20.71 -4.96
N LYS A 476 -25.07 -21.00 -6.26
CA LYS A 476 -24.12 -21.85 -6.99
C LYS A 476 -22.70 -21.30 -6.92
N MET A 477 -22.53 -19.99 -7.18
CA MET A 477 -21.22 -19.36 -7.14
C MET A 477 -20.62 -19.36 -5.72
N ALA A 478 -21.44 -19.10 -4.70
CA ALA A 478 -20.96 -19.07 -3.32
C ALA A 478 -20.57 -20.47 -2.80
N ASP A 479 -21.35 -21.51 -3.13
CA ASP A 479 -21.11 -22.91 -2.73
C ASP A 479 -19.86 -23.52 -3.39
N GLU A 480 -19.37 -22.94 -4.49
CA GLU A 480 -18.11 -23.32 -5.13
C GLU A 480 -16.86 -22.75 -4.41
N THR A 481 -17.04 -21.90 -3.40
CA THR A 481 -15.95 -21.30 -2.60
C THR A 481 -15.82 -21.93 -1.20
N GLU A 482 -14.74 -21.59 -0.47
CA GLU A 482 -14.57 -21.92 0.96
C GLU A 482 -15.10 -20.81 1.90
N VAL A 483 -15.78 -19.79 1.35
CA VAL A 483 -16.14 -18.57 2.07
C VAL A 483 -17.54 -18.70 2.67
N LEU A 484 -17.60 -19.10 3.94
CA LEU A 484 -18.85 -19.37 4.66
C LEU A 484 -19.80 -18.17 4.68
N MET A 485 -19.26 -16.96 4.76
CA MET A 485 -20.08 -15.74 4.80
C MET A 485 -20.81 -15.50 3.48
N TRP A 486 -20.14 -15.71 2.33
CA TRP A 486 -20.79 -15.56 1.02
C TRP A 486 -21.83 -16.65 0.80
N GLN A 487 -21.54 -17.88 1.23
CA GLN A 487 -22.52 -18.98 1.20
C GLN A 487 -23.75 -18.62 2.04
N CYS A 488 -23.56 -18.14 3.27
CA CYS A 488 -24.65 -17.71 4.13
C CYS A 488 -25.44 -16.55 3.51
N ASP A 489 -24.80 -15.49 3.02
CA ASP A 489 -25.47 -14.35 2.41
C ASP A 489 -26.33 -14.79 1.21
N ALA A 490 -25.81 -15.66 0.34
CA ALA A 490 -26.54 -16.18 -0.81
C ALA A 490 -27.72 -17.08 -0.41
N HIS A 491 -27.53 -17.97 0.57
CA HIS A 491 -28.61 -18.81 1.08
C HIS A 491 -29.68 -17.99 1.81
N MET A 492 -29.30 -16.97 2.59
CA MET A 492 -30.25 -16.07 3.25
C MET A 492 -31.12 -15.36 2.21
N ALA A 493 -30.51 -14.81 1.15
CA ALA A 493 -31.24 -14.17 0.07
C ALA A 493 -32.17 -15.13 -0.69
N ARG A 494 -31.69 -16.33 -1.05
CA ARG A 494 -32.55 -17.33 -1.72
C ARG A 494 -33.69 -17.82 -0.82
N GLY A 495 -33.42 -18.00 0.47
CA GLY A 495 -34.43 -18.35 1.46
C GLY A 495 -35.52 -17.27 1.57
N GLU A 496 -35.12 -16.00 1.53
CA GLU A 496 -36.03 -14.86 1.51
C GLU A 496 -36.86 -14.81 0.21
N VAL A 497 -36.25 -15.07 -0.95
CA VAL A 497 -36.96 -15.22 -2.23
C VAL A 497 -38.01 -16.32 -2.13
N TYR A 498 -37.66 -17.51 -1.65
CA TYR A 498 -38.62 -18.60 -1.48
C TYR A 498 -39.73 -18.27 -0.48
N ARG A 499 -39.40 -17.56 0.61
CA ARG A 499 -40.38 -17.11 1.61
C ARG A 499 -41.41 -16.17 0.98
N LEU A 500 -40.97 -15.17 0.21
CA LEU A 500 -41.85 -14.21 -0.49
C LEU A 500 -42.74 -14.89 -1.53
N LEU A 501 -42.25 -15.96 -2.17
CA LEU A 501 -43.00 -16.78 -3.12
C LEU A 501 -43.90 -17.84 -2.46
N GLY A 502 -43.94 -17.91 -1.12
CA GLY A 502 -44.77 -18.86 -0.37
C GLY A 502 -44.20 -20.29 -0.31
N GLN A 503 -42.97 -20.50 -0.76
CA GLN A 503 -42.25 -21.78 -0.78
C GLN A 503 -41.53 -22.02 0.55
N LYS A 504 -42.32 -22.28 1.61
CA LYS A 504 -41.81 -22.38 2.99
C LYS A 504 -40.79 -23.50 3.21
N THR A 505 -40.92 -24.64 2.52
CA THR A 505 -40.02 -25.78 2.71
C THR A 505 -38.62 -25.47 2.18
N GLU A 506 -38.55 -24.95 0.96
CA GLU A 506 -37.31 -24.53 0.31
C GLU A 506 -36.65 -23.39 1.09
N ALA A 507 -37.42 -22.40 1.54
CA ALA A 507 -36.91 -21.34 2.41
C ALA A 507 -36.29 -21.89 3.72
N ALA A 508 -36.94 -22.88 4.35
CA ALA A 508 -36.44 -23.49 5.57
C ALA A 508 -35.15 -24.30 5.35
N GLU A 509 -34.94 -24.89 4.16
CA GLU A 509 -33.70 -25.59 3.81
C GLU A 509 -32.52 -24.61 3.73
N ASP A 510 -32.69 -23.49 3.05
CA ASP A 510 -31.66 -22.45 2.91
C ASP A 510 -31.29 -21.81 4.27
N PHE A 511 -32.27 -21.43 5.10
CA PHE A 511 -31.98 -20.89 6.43
C PHE A 511 -31.30 -21.92 7.35
N ARG A 512 -31.69 -23.20 7.27
CA ARG A 512 -31.03 -24.27 8.05
C ARG A 512 -29.59 -24.50 7.60
N ARG A 513 -29.32 -24.40 6.30
CA ARG A 513 -27.96 -24.47 5.76
C ARG A 513 -27.09 -23.35 6.35
N CYS A 514 -27.59 -22.11 6.34
CA CYS A 514 -26.92 -20.95 6.94
C CYS A 514 -26.62 -21.15 8.44
N VAL A 515 -27.59 -21.63 9.23
CA VAL A 515 -27.38 -21.96 10.66
C VAL A 515 -26.23 -22.96 10.83
N GLY A 516 -26.21 -24.03 10.03
CA GLY A 516 -25.15 -25.04 10.12
C GLY A 516 -23.76 -24.52 9.77
N LEU A 517 -23.65 -23.56 8.84
CA LEU A 517 -22.37 -22.91 8.50
C LEU A 517 -21.90 -21.99 9.64
N TYR A 518 -22.79 -21.16 10.21
CA TYR A 518 -22.44 -20.30 11.34
C TYR A 518 -22.13 -21.06 12.63
N ASP A 519 -22.78 -22.20 12.86
CA ASP A 519 -22.46 -23.07 13.99
C ASP A 519 -21.06 -23.68 13.86
N LYS A 520 -20.66 -24.13 12.66
CA LYS A 520 -19.28 -24.56 12.37
C LYS A 520 -18.26 -23.45 12.56
N LYS A 521 -18.65 -22.21 12.20
CA LYS A 521 -17.82 -21.02 12.37
C LYS A 521 -17.68 -20.58 13.83
N GLU A 522 -18.53 -21.05 14.73
CA GLU A 522 -18.69 -20.52 16.09
C GLU A 522 -19.05 -19.02 16.06
N ALA A 523 -20.04 -18.67 15.22
CA ALA A 523 -20.53 -17.31 15.05
C ALA A 523 -21.98 -17.15 15.59
N PRO A 524 -22.18 -17.08 16.92
CA PRO A 524 -23.51 -17.19 17.53
C PRO A 524 -24.47 -16.05 17.16
N LEU A 525 -23.98 -14.81 17.02
CA LEU A 525 -24.81 -13.66 16.65
C LEU A 525 -25.36 -13.81 15.22
N PHE A 526 -24.51 -14.23 14.30
CA PHE A 526 -24.88 -14.53 12.91
C PHE A 526 -25.87 -15.70 12.84
N ALA A 527 -25.61 -16.78 13.58
CA ALA A 527 -26.52 -17.93 13.65
C ALA A 527 -27.89 -17.56 14.22
N ALA A 528 -27.97 -16.61 15.17
CA ALA A 528 -29.23 -16.18 15.77
C ALA A 528 -30.17 -15.53 14.74
N ARG A 529 -29.66 -14.72 13.81
CA ARG A 529 -30.46 -14.14 12.71
C ARG A 529 -31.03 -15.22 11.79
N ALA A 530 -30.19 -16.15 11.34
CA ALA A 530 -30.63 -17.26 10.49
C ALA A 530 -31.68 -18.15 11.19
N ARG A 531 -31.53 -18.39 12.51
CA ARG A 531 -32.52 -19.13 13.32
C ARG A 531 -33.87 -18.41 13.42
N ARG A 532 -33.89 -17.07 13.51
CA ARG A 532 -35.14 -16.29 13.51
C ARG A 532 -35.90 -16.46 12.19
N LYS A 533 -35.23 -16.25 11.06
CA LYS A 533 -35.81 -16.46 9.72
C LYS A 533 -36.31 -17.90 9.52
N LEU A 534 -35.56 -18.89 10.01
CA LEU A 534 -35.99 -20.29 10.00
C LEU A 534 -37.28 -20.50 10.81
N ALA A 535 -37.42 -19.87 11.98
CA ALA A 535 -38.61 -19.98 12.81
C ALA A 535 -39.86 -19.36 12.14
N GLU A 536 -39.70 -18.27 11.38
CA GLU A 536 -40.80 -17.60 10.67
C GLU A 536 -41.45 -18.46 9.57
N VAL A 537 -40.67 -19.37 8.96
CA VAL A 537 -41.17 -20.25 7.89
C VAL A 537 -41.55 -21.65 8.38
N THR A 538 -41.12 -22.03 9.58
CA THR A 538 -41.44 -23.34 10.18
C THR A 538 -42.54 -23.27 11.24
N GLY A 539 -42.82 -22.09 11.80
CA GLY A 539 -44.03 -21.78 12.55
C GLY A 539 -45.23 -21.51 11.65
#